data_AF-A0A969PC26-F1
#
_entry.id   AF-A0A969PC26-F1
#
_cell.length_a   1.000
_cell.length_b   1.000
_cell.length_c   1.000
_cell.angle_alpha   90.00
_cell.angle_beta   90.00
_cell.angle_gamma   90.00
#
_symmetry.space_group_name_H-M   'P 1'
#
loop_
_entity.id
_entity.type
_entity.pdbx_description
1 polymer ?
#
loop_
_entity_poly.entity_id
_entity_poly.type
_entity_poly.pdbx_seq_one_letter_code
_entity_poly.pdbx_strand_id
1 'polypeptide(L)'
;MGPLTSTAANPTMLQVTSVSQLSDVRPTDWAFQALQSLVERYGCIVGYPDKTYRGDRATTRYEFAAGLNACLDKIQELIAASTADFVRKEDLETIKKLQEEFAAELAALRGRVEGLEVRTATLEKQQFSTTIKLSGLVWFNLTGAFPTGDITTERSRIAPGSAFAPPQRDATNRPTRVLQDEPETTLSFYTFLNLNTSFTGKDSLAIQLVSGNGNSPANQLVSAGFFNSWGTPFLDQTGVLTPSSVSIRELSYTFPLGNQFRVAIGSRLNYYKYFDGNRFTFFLNGTTSYNSNGSTLLNAIDRGSGAVAIWTIAKPLRLTVGYLAENVEFLNPAAGLTPQVIPAMVYSTVQTRSRLSWTSRPPTPSIYG
;
A
#
# COMPACT_ATOMS: atom_id res chain seq x y z
N MET A 1 -73.05 -19.77 46.61
CA MET A 1 -72.82 -20.67 45.48
C MET A 1 -73.88 -20.39 44.43
N GLY A 2 -73.48 -19.83 43.30
CA GLY A 2 -74.31 -19.52 42.14
C GLY A 2 -73.40 -19.30 40.92
N PRO A 3 -73.81 -19.73 39.71
CA PRO A 3 -72.93 -20.44 38.78
C PRO A 3 -72.20 -19.54 37.77
N LEU A 4 -71.11 -20.10 37.21
CA LEU A 4 -70.37 -19.58 36.06
C LEU A 4 -71.24 -19.64 34.80
N THR A 5 -71.54 -18.49 34.19
CA THR A 5 -72.11 -18.40 32.84
C THR A 5 -70.99 -18.15 31.83
N SER A 6 -70.71 -19.19 31.06
CA SER A 6 -69.88 -19.16 29.84
C SER A 6 -70.56 -18.31 28.77
N THR A 7 -70.01 -17.14 28.45
CA THR A 7 -70.32 -16.41 27.21
C THR A 7 -69.44 -16.97 26.09
N ALA A 8 -70.00 -17.90 25.32
CA ALA A 8 -69.46 -18.31 24.03
C ALA A 8 -69.54 -17.12 23.06
N ALA A 9 -68.40 -16.57 22.66
CA ALA A 9 -68.33 -15.67 21.51
C ALA A 9 -68.50 -16.51 20.24
N ASN A 10 -69.65 -16.38 19.57
CA ASN A 10 -69.87 -16.94 18.23
C ASN A 10 -68.75 -16.47 17.29
N PRO A 11 -68.00 -17.36 16.62
CA PRO A 11 -67.19 -16.94 15.50
C PRO A 11 -68.16 -16.50 14.40
N THR A 12 -68.20 -15.20 14.12
CA THR A 12 -68.81 -14.69 12.89
C THR A 12 -68.10 -15.39 11.73
N MET A 13 -68.79 -16.36 11.10
CA MET A 13 -68.35 -16.89 9.81
C MET A 13 -68.18 -15.69 8.88
N LEU A 14 -66.93 -15.36 8.53
CA LEU A 14 -66.63 -14.37 7.50
C LEU A 14 -67.26 -14.87 6.21
N GLN A 15 -68.42 -14.33 5.89
CA GLN A 15 -69.16 -14.65 4.69
C GLN A 15 -68.35 -14.11 3.51
N VAL A 16 -67.80 -15.01 2.70
CA VAL A 16 -67.03 -14.65 1.51
C VAL A 16 -68.00 -14.03 0.50
N THR A 17 -67.89 -12.72 0.32
CA THR A 17 -68.61 -11.95 -0.70
C THR A 17 -68.09 -12.38 -2.08
N SER A 18 -68.97 -12.91 -2.93
CA SER A 18 -68.56 -13.28 -4.30
C SER A 18 -68.15 -12.03 -5.07
N VAL A 19 -67.21 -12.14 -6.03
CA VAL A 19 -66.71 -10.98 -6.80
C VAL A 19 -67.85 -10.26 -7.55
N SER A 20 -68.91 -10.98 -7.91
CA SER A 20 -70.15 -10.44 -8.48
C SER A 20 -70.96 -9.55 -7.53
N GLN A 21 -70.64 -9.51 -6.24
CA GLN A 21 -71.28 -8.68 -5.22
C GLN A 21 -70.47 -7.41 -4.89
N LEU A 22 -69.28 -7.26 -5.47
CA LEU A 22 -68.48 -6.05 -5.35
C LEU A 22 -69.03 -4.98 -6.30
N SER A 23 -69.37 -3.83 -5.73
CA SER A 23 -70.04 -2.74 -6.45
C SER A 23 -69.14 -1.97 -7.42
N ASP A 24 -67.82 -2.11 -7.29
CA ASP A 24 -66.80 -1.34 -8.00
C ASP A 24 -65.95 -2.17 -8.97
N VAL A 25 -66.24 -3.47 -9.14
CA VAL A 25 -65.54 -4.35 -10.09
C VAL A 25 -66.53 -4.85 -11.14
N ARG A 26 -66.29 -4.53 -12.41
CA ARG A 26 -67.16 -4.93 -13.53
C ARG A 26 -66.63 -6.20 -14.20
N PRO A 27 -67.49 -7.05 -14.79
CA PRO A 27 -67.07 -8.24 -15.53
C PRO A 27 -66.11 -7.97 -16.70
N THR A 28 -66.08 -6.74 -17.21
CA THR A 28 -65.19 -6.29 -18.29
C THR A 28 -63.81 -5.85 -17.80
N ASP A 29 -63.60 -5.71 -16.49
CA ASP A 29 -62.34 -5.20 -15.94
C ASP A 29 -61.26 -6.28 -15.99
N TRP A 30 -60.03 -5.89 -16.36
CA TRP A 30 -58.90 -6.81 -16.49
C TRP A 30 -58.63 -7.62 -15.20
N ALA A 31 -58.92 -7.03 -14.03
CA ALA A 31 -58.69 -7.65 -12.72
C ALA A 31 -59.80 -8.62 -12.30
N PHE A 32 -60.97 -8.61 -12.97
CA PHE A 32 -62.13 -9.40 -12.58
C PHE A 32 -61.82 -10.91 -12.55
N GLN A 33 -61.15 -11.44 -13.57
CA GLN A 33 -60.78 -12.86 -13.63
C GLN A 33 -59.78 -13.26 -12.53
N ALA A 34 -58.82 -12.39 -12.22
CA ALA A 34 -57.84 -12.64 -11.17
C ALA A 34 -58.49 -12.64 -9.77
N LEU A 35 -59.36 -11.68 -9.51
CA LEU A 35 -60.14 -11.60 -8.27
C LEU A 35 -61.11 -12.77 -8.14
N GLN A 36 -61.80 -13.13 -9.22
CA GLN A 36 -62.72 -14.26 -9.24
C GLN A 36 -62.00 -15.56 -8.87
N SER A 37 -60.82 -15.80 -9.45
CA SER A 37 -60.01 -16.96 -9.10
C SER A 37 -59.60 -16.96 -7.62
N LEU A 38 -59.20 -15.81 -7.07
CA LEU A 38 -58.77 -15.70 -5.67
C LEU A 38 -59.91 -15.92 -4.68
N VAL A 39 -61.10 -15.39 -4.97
CA VAL A 39 -62.27 -15.51 -4.09
C VAL A 39 -62.91 -16.89 -4.20
N GLU A 40 -63.13 -17.40 -5.41
CA GLU A 40 -63.84 -18.68 -5.61
C GLU A 40 -62.96 -19.90 -5.30
N ARG A 41 -61.65 -19.84 -5.59
CA ARG A 41 -60.74 -20.97 -5.41
C ARG A 41 -60.07 -21.02 -4.03
N TYR A 42 -59.76 -19.86 -3.46
CA TYR A 42 -58.99 -19.76 -2.21
C TYR A 42 -59.75 -19.08 -1.08
N GLY A 43 -60.92 -18.47 -1.34
CA GLY A 43 -61.77 -17.85 -0.31
C GLY A 43 -61.11 -16.70 0.46
N CYS A 44 -60.03 -16.14 -0.07
CA CYS A 44 -59.05 -15.41 0.74
C CYS A 44 -59.17 -13.88 0.65
N ILE A 45 -59.99 -13.38 -0.28
CA ILE A 45 -60.27 -11.95 -0.47
C ILE A 45 -61.76 -11.74 -0.24
N VAL A 46 -62.12 -10.90 0.74
CA VAL A 46 -63.53 -10.63 1.11
C VAL A 46 -63.99 -9.26 0.60
N GLY A 47 -63.06 -8.41 0.13
CA GLY A 47 -63.34 -6.99 -0.11
C GLY A 47 -63.51 -6.21 1.20
N TYR A 48 -63.77 -4.92 1.09
CA TYR A 48 -64.06 -4.06 2.24
C TYR A 48 -65.50 -4.32 2.75
N PRO A 49 -65.80 -4.01 4.03
CA PRO A 49 -67.14 -4.20 4.60
C PRO A 49 -68.27 -3.46 3.86
N ASP A 50 -67.93 -2.43 3.08
CA ASP A 50 -68.84 -1.65 2.24
C ASP A 50 -69.09 -2.28 0.85
N LYS A 51 -68.64 -3.52 0.62
CA LYS A 51 -68.76 -4.26 -0.65
C LYS A 51 -68.04 -3.59 -1.82
N THR A 52 -66.89 -3.00 -1.53
CA THR A 52 -65.96 -2.45 -2.53
C THR A 52 -64.59 -3.15 -2.47
N TYR A 53 -63.81 -3.07 -3.54
CA TYR A 53 -62.41 -3.51 -3.60
C TYR A 53 -61.42 -2.34 -3.61
N ARG A 54 -61.87 -1.14 -4.02
CA ARG A 54 -61.12 0.11 -4.09
C ARG A 54 -59.87 0.02 -4.96
N GLY A 55 -60.00 -0.59 -6.15
CA GLY A 55 -58.90 -0.82 -7.08
C GLY A 55 -58.43 0.43 -7.86
N ASP A 56 -59.16 1.54 -7.75
CA ASP A 56 -58.90 2.83 -8.40
C ASP A 56 -57.93 3.72 -7.60
N ARG A 57 -57.56 3.33 -6.38
CA ARG A 57 -56.62 4.06 -5.52
C ARG A 57 -55.42 3.22 -5.11
N ALA A 58 -54.31 3.89 -4.82
CA ALA A 58 -53.13 3.24 -4.25
C ALA A 58 -53.44 2.69 -2.84
N THR A 59 -53.14 1.41 -2.63
CA THR A 59 -53.26 0.75 -1.33
C THR A 59 -52.08 1.12 -0.42
N THR A 60 -52.34 1.33 0.87
CA THR A 60 -51.25 1.56 1.85
C THR A 60 -50.52 0.26 2.19
N ARG A 61 -49.25 0.36 2.63
CA ARG A 61 -48.46 -0.82 3.04
C ARG A 61 -49.16 -1.66 4.12
N TYR A 62 -49.88 -1.00 5.03
CA TYR A 62 -50.62 -1.68 6.11
C TYR A 62 -51.87 -2.40 5.62
N GLU A 63 -52.63 -1.79 4.71
CA GLU A 63 -53.79 -2.43 4.09
C GLU A 63 -53.38 -3.64 3.25
N PHE A 64 -52.28 -3.56 2.50
CA PHE A 64 -51.74 -4.70 1.76
C PHE A 64 -51.28 -5.83 2.69
N ALA A 65 -50.55 -5.50 3.76
CA ALA A 65 -50.08 -6.50 4.72
C ALA A 65 -51.23 -7.21 5.45
N ALA A 66 -52.29 -6.48 5.82
CA ALA A 66 -53.48 -7.05 6.45
C ALA A 66 -54.23 -8.01 5.49
N GLY A 67 -54.41 -7.61 4.22
CA GLY A 67 -55.02 -8.46 3.21
C GLY A 67 -54.20 -9.72 2.90
N LEU A 68 -52.87 -9.58 2.80
CA LEU A 68 -51.96 -10.70 2.60
C LEU A 68 -51.99 -11.67 3.79
N ASN A 69 -51.96 -11.16 5.02
CA ASN A 69 -52.00 -12.00 6.22
C ASN A 69 -53.30 -12.80 6.31
N ALA A 70 -54.45 -12.16 6.07
CA ALA A 70 -55.73 -12.85 6.03
C ALA A 70 -55.79 -13.93 4.94
N CYS A 71 -55.19 -13.67 3.77
CA CYS A 71 -55.13 -14.68 2.71
C CYS A 71 -54.19 -15.84 3.07
N LEU A 72 -53.04 -15.56 3.70
CA LEU A 72 -52.13 -16.59 4.21
C LEU A 72 -52.76 -17.45 5.30
N ASP A 73 -53.62 -16.89 6.15
CA ASP A 73 -54.36 -17.65 7.17
C ASP A 73 -55.36 -18.63 6.52
N LYS A 74 -56.08 -18.21 5.47
CA LYS A 74 -56.97 -19.12 4.72
C LYS A 74 -56.24 -20.15 3.88
N ILE A 75 -55.08 -19.81 3.31
CA ILE A 75 -54.24 -20.79 2.63
C ILE A 75 -53.71 -21.80 3.65
N GLN A 76 -53.29 -21.39 4.85
CA GLN A 76 -52.88 -22.32 5.90
C GLN A 76 -54.03 -23.25 6.34
N GLU A 77 -55.26 -22.74 6.43
CA GLU A 77 -56.46 -23.55 6.72
C GLU A 77 -56.78 -24.53 5.58
N LEU A 78 -56.70 -24.11 4.32
CA LEU A 78 -56.88 -24.98 3.15
C LEU A 78 -55.75 -25.99 3.01
N ILE A 79 -54.51 -25.62 3.35
CA ILE A 79 -53.37 -26.52 3.42
C ILE A 79 -53.61 -27.51 4.56
N ALA A 80 -54.02 -27.10 5.76
CA ALA A 80 -54.35 -28.02 6.85
C ALA A 80 -55.50 -28.97 6.48
N ALA A 81 -56.51 -28.49 5.77
CA ALA A 81 -57.63 -29.28 5.29
C ALA A 81 -57.27 -30.23 4.13
N SER A 82 -56.33 -29.85 3.25
CA SER A 82 -55.86 -30.69 2.12
C SER A 82 -54.67 -31.58 2.46
N THR A 83 -53.84 -31.21 3.44
CA THR A 83 -52.74 -32.04 3.97
C THR A 83 -53.24 -33.17 4.86
N ALA A 84 -54.50 -33.11 5.33
CA ALA A 84 -55.16 -34.26 5.94
C ALA A 84 -55.19 -35.48 4.99
N ASP A 85 -55.21 -35.28 3.67
CA ASP A 85 -55.24 -36.35 2.66
C ASP A 85 -53.90 -36.61 1.92
N PHE A 86 -52.91 -35.70 2.01
CA PHE A 86 -51.62 -35.82 1.30
C PHE A 86 -50.40 -36.14 2.18
N VAL A 87 -50.53 -36.25 3.51
CA VAL A 87 -49.47 -36.83 4.34
C VAL A 87 -49.62 -38.35 4.35
N ARG A 88 -49.34 -39.00 3.21
CA ARG A 88 -49.18 -40.45 3.18
C ARG A 88 -47.88 -40.79 3.89
N LYS A 89 -47.90 -41.84 4.72
CA LYS A 89 -46.70 -42.31 5.44
C LYS A 89 -45.52 -42.57 4.49
N GLU A 90 -45.82 -42.94 3.25
CA GLU A 90 -44.88 -43.17 2.14
C GLU A 90 -44.09 -41.90 1.76
N ASP A 91 -44.73 -40.73 1.73
CA ASP A 91 -44.06 -39.46 1.41
C ASP A 91 -43.18 -38.97 2.57
N LEU A 92 -43.60 -39.21 3.81
CA LEU A 92 -42.77 -38.96 5.00
C LEU A 92 -41.53 -39.86 5.04
N GLU A 93 -41.65 -41.14 4.66
CA GLU A 93 -40.51 -42.04 4.51
C GLU A 93 -39.59 -41.60 3.37
N THR A 94 -40.15 -41.16 2.25
CA THR A 94 -39.36 -40.66 1.11
C THR A 94 -38.60 -39.39 1.46
N ILE A 95 -39.23 -38.44 2.16
CA ILE A 95 -38.57 -37.22 2.63
C ILE A 95 -37.51 -37.54 3.69
N LYS A 96 -37.76 -38.48 4.62
CA LYS A 96 -36.75 -38.94 5.58
C LYS A 96 -35.54 -39.55 4.87
N LYS A 97 -35.79 -40.39 3.86
CA LYS A 97 -34.72 -41.05 3.09
C LYS A 97 -33.92 -40.04 2.26
N LEU A 98 -34.59 -39.09 1.63
CA LEU A 98 -33.92 -37.98 0.95
C LEU A 98 -33.15 -37.08 1.92
N GLN A 99 -33.69 -36.80 3.12
CA GLN A 99 -32.96 -36.06 4.16
C GLN A 99 -31.71 -36.80 4.61
N GLU A 100 -31.75 -38.13 4.74
CA GLU A 100 -30.58 -38.95 5.07
C GLU A 100 -29.56 -38.98 3.92
N GLU A 101 -30.01 -39.12 2.67
CA GLU A 101 -29.15 -39.14 1.48
C GLU A 101 -28.49 -37.76 1.23
N PHE A 102 -29.24 -36.67 1.41
CA PHE A 102 -28.71 -35.30 1.25
C PHE A 102 -27.97 -34.78 2.48
N ALA A 103 -28.09 -35.40 3.67
CA ALA A 103 -27.36 -34.96 4.86
C ALA A 103 -25.84 -35.05 4.65
N ALA A 104 -25.37 -36.13 4.03
CA ALA A 104 -23.96 -36.31 3.70
C ALA A 104 -23.47 -35.28 2.66
N GLU A 105 -24.26 -35.03 1.62
CA GLU A 105 -23.96 -34.04 0.57
C GLU A 105 -23.94 -32.60 1.12
N LEU A 106 -24.90 -32.25 1.97
CA LEU A 106 -24.96 -30.94 2.64
C LEU A 106 -23.78 -30.75 3.61
N ALA A 107 -23.38 -31.79 4.33
CA ALA A 107 -22.19 -31.76 5.17
C ALA A 107 -20.92 -31.56 4.33
N ALA A 108 -20.81 -32.23 3.19
CA ALA A 108 -19.70 -32.05 2.26
C ALA A 108 -19.67 -30.64 1.66
N LEU A 109 -20.84 -30.10 1.27
CA LEU A 109 -20.95 -28.75 0.75
C LEU A 109 -20.60 -27.70 1.81
N ARG A 110 -21.07 -27.87 3.04
CA ARG A 110 -20.70 -27.03 4.18
C ARG A 110 -19.19 -27.07 4.43
N GLY A 111 -18.57 -28.25 4.41
CA GLY A 111 -17.11 -28.39 4.52
C GLY A 111 -16.36 -27.69 3.38
N ARG A 112 -16.90 -27.72 2.14
CA ARG A 112 -16.34 -26.96 1.01
C ARG A 112 -16.49 -25.45 1.20
N VAL A 113 -17.64 -24.99 1.70
CA VAL A 113 -17.89 -23.58 1.99
C VAL A 113 -16.95 -23.09 3.10
N GLU A 114 -16.85 -23.81 4.22
CA GLU A 114 -15.92 -23.50 5.31
C GLU A 114 -14.46 -23.51 4.80
N GLY A 115 -14.08 -24.47 3.95
CA GLY A 115 -12.76 -24.50 3.31
C GLY A 115 -12.51 -23.31 2.38
N LEU A 116 -13.52 -22.87 1.62
CA LEU A 116 -13.44 -21.69 0.76
C LEU A 116 -13.41 -20.40 1.56
N GLU A 117 -14.14 -20.29 2.67
CA GLU A 117 -14.09 -19.16 3.58
C GLU A 117 -12.71 -19.03 4.23
N VAL A 118 -12.11 -20.13 4.68
CA VAL A 118 -10.74 -20.14 5.21
C VAL A 118 -9.73 -19.71 4.13
N ARG A 119 -9.86 -20.22 2.90
CA ARG A 119 -9.01 -19.81 1.77
C ARG A 119 -9.19 -18.34 1.44
N THR A 120 -10.42 -17.86 1.37
CA THR A 120 -10.74 -16.45 1.09
C THR A 120 -10.18 -15.55 2.18
N ALA A 121 -10.39 -15.88 3.46
CA ALA A 121 -9.82 -15.13 4.58
C ALA A 121 -8.28 -15.15 4.59
N THR A 122 -7.67 -16.25 4.13
CA THR A 122 -6.21 -16.34 3.97
C THR A 122 -5.74 -15.42 2.84
N LEU A 123 -6.42 -15.44 1.69
CA LEU A 123 -6.11 -14.57 0.54
C LEU A 123 -6.34 -13.09 0.86
N GLU A 124 -7.37 -12.75 1.65
CA GLU A 124 -7.61 -11.39 2.13
C GLU A 124 -6.51 -10.92 3.09
N LYS A 125 -6.09 -11.77 4.03
CA LYS A 125 -4.96 -11.48 4.93
C LYS A 125 -3.62 -11.43 4.21
N GLN A 126 -3.51 -12.16 3.10
CA GLN A 126 -2.35 -12.21 2.22
C GLN A 126 -2.61 -11.43 0.93
N GLN A 127 -3.36 -10.32 0.97
CA GLN A 127 -3.38 -9.36 -0.15
C GLN A 127 -2.00 -8.70 -0.26
N PHE A 128 -1.07 -9.46 -0.82
CA PHE A 128 0.20 -8.98 -1.30
C PHE A 128 -0.09 -7.82 -2.25
N SER A 129 0.58 -6.69 -2.06
CA SER A 129 0.74 -5.77 -3.17
C SER A 129 1.79 -6.40 -4.09
N THR A 130 1.36 -7.35 -4.93
CA THR A 130 2.21 -7.92 -5.99
C THR A 130 2.59 -6.85 -7.02
N THR A 131 1.96 -5.68 -6.95
CA THR A 131 2.25 -4.51 -7.76
C THR A 131 3.52 -3.82 -7.26
N ILE A 132 4.63 -4.12 -7.93
CA ILE A 132 5.83 -3.29 -7.84
C ILE A 132 5.49 -1.91 -8.40
N LYS A 133 5.65 -0.87 -7.59
CA LYS A 133 5.56 0.52 -8.04
C LYS A 133 6.92 0.94 -8.59
N LEU A 134 6.98 1.17 -9.90
CA LEU A 134 8.15 1.73 -10.57
C LEU A 134 8.03 3.26 -10.63
N SER A 135 9.05 3.97 -10.16
CA SER A 135 9.22 5.40 -10.43
C SER A 135 10.61 5.66 -11.02
N GLY A 136 10.63 6.35 -12.16
CA GLY A 136 11.86 6.72 -12.86
C GLY A 136 12.09 8.22 -12.79
N LEU A 137 13.32 8.62 -12.50
CA LEU A 137 13.78 10.00 -12.63
C LEU A 137 15.06 9.99 -13.48
N VAL A 138 15.11 10.86 -14.48
CA VAL A 138 16.28 11.04 -15.35
C VAL A 138 16.63 12.52 -15.32
N TRP A 139 17.89 12.80 -15.06
CA TRP A 139 18.47 14.13 -15.13
C TRP A 139 19.42 14.19 -16.31
N PHE A 140 19.39 15.33 -17.01
CA PHE A 140 20.35 15.68 -18.04
C PHE A 140 21.08 16.93 -17.58
N ASN A 141 22.41 16.91 -17.61
CA ASN A 141 23.22 18.07 -17.25
C ASN A 141 24.04 18.48 -18.47
N LEU A 142 23.94 19.74 -18.86
CA LEU A 142 24.84 20.37 -19.81
C LEU A 142 25.79 21.25 -18.99
N THR A 143 27.06 20.85 -18.91
CA THR A 143 28.05 21.50 -18.05
C THR A 143 29.31 21.81 -18.82
N GLY A 144 29.79 23.05 -18.74
CA GLY A 144 31.05 23.46 -19.34
C GLY A 144 31.87 24.25 -18.34
N ALA A 145 33.19 24.16 -18.47
CA ALA A 145 34.06 25.20 -17.97
C ALA A 145 34.26 26.18 -19.12
N PHE A 146 33.90 27.45 -18.93
CA PHE A 146 33.99 28.48 -19.96
C PHE A 146 35.30 29.31 -19.97
N PRO A 147 36.47 28.87 -19.45
CA PRO A 147 37.66 29.66 -19.67
C PRO A 147 38.03 29.57 -21.15
N THR A 148 38.19 30.73 -21.77
CA THR A 148 39.00 30.84 -22.98
C THR A 148 40.45 30.52 -22.59
N GLY A 149 40.86 29.25 -22.70
CA GLY A 149 42.22 28.76 -22.42
C GLY A 149 42.34 27.70 -21.33
N ASP A 150 43.58 27.30 -21.06
CA ASP A 150 43.92 26.19 -20.16
C ASP A 150 43.62 26.52 -18.70
N ILE A 151 43.16 25.51 -17.95
CA ILE A 151 42.96 25.62 -16.50
C ILE A 151 44.09 24.90 -15.78
N THR A 152 44.73 25.60 -14.85
CA THR A 152 45.71 24.99 -13.95
C THR A 152 45.06 24.66 -12.61
N THR A 153 45.15 23.41 -12.16
CA THR A 153 44.61 22.95 -10.87
C THR A 153 45.69 22.34 -9.98
N GLU A 154 45.56 22.53 -8.66
CA GLU A 154 46.46 21.88 -7.69
C GLU A 154 46.09 20.40 -7.54
N ARG A 155 46.99 19.51 -7.97
CA ARG A 155 46.75 18.06 -8.14
C ARG A 155 48.03 17.25 -7.93
N SER A 156 47.87 15.98 -7.61
CA SER A 156 48.95 14.99 -7.68
C SER A 156 49.36 14.74 -9.13
N ARG A 157 50.67 14.73 -9.42
CA ARG A 157 51.18 14.33 -10.75
C ARG A 157 51.04 12.83 -11.02
N ILE A 158 50.90 12.03 -9.96
CA ILE A 158 50.78 10.56 -10.06
C ILE A 158 49.31 10.16 -10.35
N ALA A 159 48.35 11.00 -9.95
CA ALA A 159 46.93 10.80 -10.20
C ALA A 159 46.25 12.10 -10.70
N PRO A 160 46.61 12.58 -11.90
CA PRO A 160 46.19 13.91 -12.39
C PRO A 160 44.67 14.07 -12.54
N GLY A 161 43.94 12.97 -12.82
CA GLY A 161 42.49 12.96 -12.95
C GLY A 161 41.72 12.75 -11.63
N SER A 162 42.40 12.73 -10.48
CA SER A 162 41.76 12.48 -9.19
C SER A 162 41.64 13.76 -8.36
N ALA A 163 40.41 14.13 -8.03
CA ALA A 163 40.14 15.28 -7.18
C ALA A 163 40.51 15.09 -5.70
N PHE A 164 40.75 13.84 -5.32
CA PHE A 164 40.99 13.42 -3.95
C PHE A 164 42.48 13.17 -3.66
N ALA A 165 43.31 13.05 -4.70
CA ALA A 165 44.75 12.87 -4.53
C ALA A 165 45.39 14.22 -4.14
N PRO A 166 46.00 14.33 -2.94
CA PRO A 166 46.61 15.58 -2.51
C PRO A 166 47.79 15.96 -3.42
N PRO A 167 48.01 17.26 -3.68
CA PRO A 167 49.17 17.70 -4.44
C PRO A 167 50.45 17.38 -3.68
N GLN A 168 51.47 16.94 -4.42
CA GLN A 168 52.81 16.81 -3.86
C GLN A 168 53.44 18.19 -3.73
N ARG A 169 54.46 18.33 -2.90
CA ARG A 169 55.23 19.59 -2.81
C ARG A 169 56.55 19.44 -3.54
N ASP A 170 56.91 20.43 -4.33
CA ASP A 170 58.23 20.48 -4.96
C ASP A 170 59.32 20.86 -3.95
N ALA A 171 60.59 20.88 -4.39
CA ALA A 171 61.73 21.25 -3.56
C ALA A 171 61.67 22.68 -2.97
N THR A 172 60.76 23.52 -3.47
CA THR A 172 60.51 24.89 -3.00
C THR A 172 59.21 25.01 -2.18
N ASN A 173 58.65 23.88 -1.74
CA ASN A 173 57.43 23.77 -0.95
C ASN A 173 56.14 24.23 -1.68
N ARG A 174 56.17 24.35 -3.02
CA ARG A 174 54.99 24.71 -3.82
C ARG A 174 54.18 23.47 -4.17
N PRO A 175 52.83 23.52 -4.13
CA PRO A 175 52.00 22.40 -4.53
C PRO A 175 52.15 22.12 -6.02
N THR A 176 52.16 20.83 -6.39
CA THR A 176 52.14 20.40 -7.78
C THR A 176 50.83 20.82 -8.44
N ARG A 177 50.95 21.17 -9.72
CA ARG A 177 49.84 21.62 -10.55
C ARG A 177 49.75 20.77 -11.82
N VAL A 178 48.54 20.55 -12.28
CA VAL A 178 48.22 19.88 -13.54
C VAL A 178 47.48 20.87 -14.43
N LEU A 179 47.93 20.98 -15.67
CA LEU A 179 47.29 21.77 -16.71
C LEU A 179 46.21 20.90 -17.36
N GLN A 180 45.01 21.47 -17.50
CA GLN A 180 43.94 20.90 -18.29
C GLN A 180 43.72 21.81 -19.50
N ASP A 181 44.10 21.32 -20.67
CA ASP A 181 43.99 22.05 -21.92
C ASP A 181 42.52 22.11 -22.34
N GLU A 182 42.04 23.31 -22.68
CA GLU A 182 40.72 23.62 -23.27
C GLU A 182 39.58 22.68 -22.85
N PRO A 183 39.11 22.75 -21.58
CA PRO A 183 38.08 21.83 -21.10
C PRO A 183 36.77 21.99 -21.86
N GLU A 184 36.33 20.90 -22.48
CA GLU A 184 35.14 20.85 -23.32
C GLU A 184 33.83 20.96 -22.54
N THR A 185 32.77 21.39 -23.22
CA THR A 185 31.41 21.27 -22.70
C THR A 185 30.95 19.81 -22.74
N THR A 186 30.44 19.31 -21.62
CA THR A 186 29.96 17.94 -21.46
C THR A 186 28.43 17.90 -21.36
N LEU A 187 27.83 16.88 -21.98
CA LEU A 187 26.45 16.50 -21.78
C LEU A 187 26.43 15.17 -21.03
N SER A 188 25.80 15.15 -19.87
CA SER A 188 25.68 13.98 -19.02
C SER A 188 24.24 13.64 -18.70
N PHE A 189 24.03 12.40 -18.26
CA PHE A 189 22.79 11.97 -17.65
C PHE A 189 23.03 11.25 -16.32
N TYR A 190 22.00 11.25 -15.48
CA TYR A 190 21.92 10.38 -14.32
C TYR A 190 20.49 9.91 -14.15
N THR A 191 20.32 8.61 -13.90
CA THR A 191 19.02 7.94 -13.90
C THR A 191 18.83 7.18 -12.62
N PHE A 192 17.69 7.40 -11.95
CA PHE A 192 17.20 6.60 -10.83
C PHE A 192 15.93 5.85 -11.23
N LEU A 193 15.97 4.52 -11.15
CA LEU A 193 14.78 3.67 -11.25
C LEU A 193 14.51 3.07 -9.87
N ASN A 194 13.40 3.45 -9.25
CA ASN A 194 12.99 2.95 -7.94
C ASN A 194 11.87 1.94 -8.11
N LEU A 195 12.06 0.75 -7.56
CA LEU A 195 11.07 -0.30 -7.50
C LEU A 195 10.71 -0.51 -6.02
N ASN A 196 9.49 -0.12 -5.66
CA ASN A 196 8.97 -0.28 -4.30
C ASN A 196 7.84 -1.30 -4.30
N THR A 197 7.92 -2.30 -3.45
CA THR A 197 6.86 -3.30 -3.25
C THR A 197 6.62 -3.58 -1.77
N SER A 198 5.51 -4.25 -1.46
CA SER A 198 5.07 -4.53 -0.10
C SER A 198 4.36 -5.88 -0.08
N PHE A 199 4.84 -6.80 0.76
CA PHE A 199 4.27 -8.15 0.83
C PHE A 199 3.09 -8.24 1.80
N THR A 200 3.04 -7.41 2.83
CA THR A 200 2.05 -7.44 3.93
C THR A 200 1.18 -6.17 4.02
N GLY A 201 1.50 -5.14 3.23
CA GLY A 201 0.86 -3.82 3.29
C GLY A 201 1.44 -2.89 4.36
N LYS A 202 2.26 -3.43 5.28
CA LYS A 202 2.92 -2.68 6.38
C LYS A 202 4.44 -2.67 6.28
N ASP A 203 4.99 -3.46 5.37
CA ASP A 203 6.39 -3.60 5.02
C ASP A 203 6.70 -2.90 3.70
N SER A 204 7.99 -2.76 3.38
CA SER A 204 8.45 -2.16 2.14
C SER A 204 9.78 -2.77 1.73
N LEU A 205 9.82 -3.37 0.54
CA LEU A 205 11.04 -3.71 -0.18
C LEU A 205 11.34 -2.59 -1.17
N ALA A 206 12.50 -1.96 -1.02
CA ALA A 206 12.99 -0.89 -1.88
C ALA A 206 14.21 -1.38 -2.66
N ILE A 207 14.11 -1.33 -3.98
CA ILE A 207 15.20 -1.57 -4.91
C ILE A 207 15.41 -0.30 -5.72
N GLN A 208 16.64 0.20 -5.77
CA GLN A 208 16.98 1.34 -6.60
C GLN A 208 18.08 0.95 -7.57
N LEU A 209 17.82 1.07 -8.87
CA LEU A 209 18.82 0.97 -9.92
C LEU A 209 19.27 2.36 -10.32
N VAL A 210 20.56 2.51 -10.57
CA VAL A 210 21.14 3.76 -11.05
C VAL A 210 22.07 3.53 -12.22
N SER A 211 22.10 4.53 -13.09
CA SER A 211 23.04 4.62 -14.21
C SER A 211 23.30 6.09 -14.49
N GLY A 212 24.55 6.43 -14.78
CA GLY A 212 24.90 7.78 -15.17
C GLY A 212 26.27 7.81 -15.82
N ASN A 213 26.59 8.94 -16.42
CA ASN A 213 27.90 9.21 -17.01
C ASN A 213 28.40 10.62 -16.65
N GLY A 214 27.81 11.25 -15.61
CA GLY A 214 28.19 12.58 -15.14
C GLY A 214 29.63 12.64 -14.67
N ASN A 215 30.37 13.59 -15.22
CA ASN A 215 31.70 13.94 -14.77
C ASN A 215 31.82 15.47 -14.70
N SER A 216 31.37 16.04 -13.58
CA SER A 216 31.21 17.49 -13.48
C SER A 216 32.52 18.25 -13.66
N PRO A 217 32.62 19.19 -14.61
CA PRO A 217 33.76 20.11 -14.70
C PRO A 217 33.99 20.85 -13.38
N ALA A 218 32.94 21.21 -12.65
CA ALA A 218 33.04 21.83 -11.32
C ALA A 218 33.74 20.95 -10.28
N ASN A 219 33.71 19.62 -10.43
CA ASN A 219 34.45 18.69 -9.56
C ASN A 219 35.83 18.34 -10.11
N GLN A 220 35.98 18.28 -11.43
CA GLN A 220 37.24 17.90 -12.06
C GLN A 220 38.26 19.05 -12.08
N LEU A 221 37.79 20.29 -12.17
CA LEU A 221 38.62 21.48 -12.37
C LEU A 221 38.80 22.31 -11.09
N VAL A 222 38.33 21.83 -9.94
CA VAL A 222 38.64 22.42 -8.63
C VAL A 222 39.96 21.90 -8.08
N SER A 223 40.66 22.73 -7.32
CA SER A 223 41.86 22.32 -6.57
C SER A 223 41.56 21.15 -5.63
N ALA A 224 42.57 20.33 -5.32
CA ALA A 224 42.42 19.20 -4.40
C ALA A 224 41.79 19.63 -3.06
N GLY A 225 40.85 18.82 -2.57
CA GLY A 225 40.12 19.10 -1.32
C GLY A 225 38.83 19.94 -1.48
N PHE A 226 38.56 20.48 -2.68
CA PHE A 226 37.32 21.24 -2.96
C PHE A 226 36.28 20.43 -3.76
N PHE A 227 36.38 19.10 -3.76
CA PHE A 227 35.39 18.24 -4.42
C PHE A 227 34.01 18.38 -3.77
N ASN A 228 32.94 18.44 -4.57
CA ASN A 228 31.58 18.75 -4.16
C ASN A 228 31.46 20.06 -3.33
N SER A 229 32.36 21.01 -3.56
CA SER A 229 32.24 22.36 -3.02
C SER A 229 31.14 23.15 -3.75
N TRP A 230 30.89 24.36 -3.25
CA TRP A 230 29.73 25.19 -3.57
C TRP A 230 29.43 25.27 -5.08
N GLY A 231 28.15 25.08 -5.45
CA GLY A 231 27.68 25.24 -6.83
C GLY A 231 27.67 23.97 -7.70
N THR A 232 28.21 22.84 -7.22
CA THR A 232 28.22 21.59 -8.00
C THR A 232 26.86 20.89 -7.95
N PRO A 233 26.19 20.60 -9.10
CA PRO A 233 24.98 19.80 -9.12
C PRO A 233 25.25 18.37 -8.65
N PHE A 234 24.61 17.97 -7.54
CA PHE A 234 24.67 16.60 -7.02
C PHE A 234 24.35 15.55 -8.08
N LEU A 235 23.54 15.89 -9.08
CA LEU A 235 23.09 14.97 -10.12
C LEU A 235 24.00 14.94 -11.35
N ASP A 236 25.03 15.78 -11.39
CA ASP A 236 26.08 15.75 -12.42
C ASP A 236 27.24 14.83 -11.98
N GLN A 237 26.89 13.58 -11.72
CA GLN A 237 27.82 12.53 -11.31
C GLN A 237 27.44 11.19 -11.93
N THR A 238 28.42 10.29 -12.01
CA THR A 238 28.23 8.97 -12.61
C THR A 238 27.47 8.03 -11.67
N GLY A 239 27.75 8.06 -10.36
CA GLY A 239 27.04 7.27 -9.36
C GLY A 239 27.17 5.74 -9.49
N VAL A 240 28.06 5.27 -10.37
CA VAL A 240 28.40 3.86 -10.66
C VAL A 240 29.91 3.77 -10.95
N LEU A 241 30.48 2.55 -10.87
CA LEU A 241 31.92 2.35 -11.14
C LEU A 241 32.30 2.63 -12.59
N THR A 242 31.49 2.14 -13.53
CA THR A 242 31.73 2.29 -14.96
C THR A 242 30.67 3.24 -15.54
N PRO A 243 31.05 4.36 -16.18
CA PRO A 243 30.08 5.25 -16.83
C PRO A 243 29.11 4.51 -17.73
N SER A 244 27.84 4.93 -17.68
CA SER A 244 26.72 4.32 -18.41
C SER A 244 26.42 2.85 -18.06
N SER A 245 27.07 2.27 -17.05
CA SER A 245 26.67 0.97 -16.50
C SER A 245 25.45 1.09 -15.60
N VAL A 246 24.81 -0.04 -15.31
CA VAL A 246 23.69 -0.13 -14.37
C VAL A 246 24.19 -0.78 -13.09
N SER A 247 23.89 -0.17 -11.94
CA SER A 247 24.19 -0.74 -10.62
C SER A 247 22.99 -0.62 -9.69
N ILE A 248 22.85 -1.57 -8.76
CA ILE A 248 21.85 -1.46 -7.69
C ILE A 248 22.42 -0.52 -6.62
N ARG A 249 21.81 0.65 -6.42
CA ARG A 249 22.16 1.64 -5.39
C ARG A 249 21.49 1.38 -4.05
N GLU A 250 20.36 0.68 -4.06
CA GLU A 250 19.65 0.30 -2.84
C GLU A 250 19.00 -1.07 -3.00
N LEU A 251 19.15 -1.89 -1.97
CA LEU A 251 18.42 -3.13 -1.79
C LEU A 251 18.17 -3.27 -0.29
N SER A 252 16.98 -2.83 0.14
CA SER A 252 16.59 -2.82 1.55
C SER A 252 15.15 -3.28 1.74
N TYR A 253 14.91 -4.03 2.82
CA TYR A 253 13.60 -4.49 3.23
C TYR A 253 13.30 -4.00 4.65
N THR A 254 12.20 -3.27 4.80
CA THR A 254 11.73 -2.74 6.08
C THR A 254 10.41 -3.39 6.44
N PHE A 255 10.31 -3.99 7.61
CA PHE A 255 9.10 -4.68 8.07
C PHE A 255 8.81 -4.36 9.54
N PRO A 256 7.53 -4.33 9.94
CA PRO A 256 7.15 -4.15 11.33
C PRO A 256 7.33 -5.44 12.13
N LEU A 257 7.77 -5.31 13.38
CA LEU A 257 7.70 -6.35 14.41
C LEU A 257 6.71 -5.90 15.47
N GLY A 258 5.45 -6.35 15.34
CA GLY A 258 4.34 -5.86 16.15
C GLY A 258 4.00 -4.39 15.85
N ASN A 259 3.52 -3.65 16.85
CA ASN A 259 2.99 -2.30 16.65
C ASN A 259 3.99 -1.17 16.93
N GLN A 260 5.09 -1.45 17.63
CA GLN A 260 6.04 -0.44 18.13
C GLN A 260 7.43 -0.55 17.52
N PHE A 261 7.79 -1.70 16.95
CA PHE A 261 9.10 -1.93 16.36
C PHE A 261 9.01 -2.03 14.83
N ARG A 262 9.99 -1.45 14.15
CA ARG A 262 10.28 -1.74 12.74
C ARG A 262 11.74 -2.09 12.60
N VAL A 263 12.03 -3.02 11.72
CA VAL A 263 13.38 -3.43 11.38
C VAL A 263 13.58 -3.21 9.89
N ALA A 264 14.68 -2.59 9.52
CA ALA A 264 15.16 -2.52 8.16
C ALA A 264 16.44 -3.34 8.06
N ILE A 265 16.55 -4.17 7.02
CA ILE A 265 17.75 -4.94 6.69
C ILE A 265 18.04 -4.76 5.21
N GLY A 266 19.31 -4.86 4.81
CA GLY A 266 19.65 -4.81 3.40
C GLY A 266 21.12 -5.01 3.17
N SER A 267 21.49 -5.52 1.99
CA SER A 267 22.87 -5.55 1.53
C SER A 267 23.36 -4.19 1.05
N ARG A 268 22.42 -3.30 0.69
CA ARG A 268 22.66 -1.91 0.28
C ARG A 268 21.61 -1.00 0.92
N LEU A 269 21.73 -0.78 2.23
CA LEU A 269 20.82 0.03 3.01
C LEU A 269 21.28 1.50 3.02
N ASN A 270 20.34 2.41 2.74
CA ASN A 270 20.58 3.85 2.70
C ASN A 270 20.36 4.47 4.08
N TYR A 271 21.44 4.65 4.85
CA TYR A 271 21.35 5.02 6.27
C TYR A 271 20.67 6.36 6.51
N TYR A 272 20.97 7.37 5.70
CA TYR A 272 20.36 8.69 5.80
C TYR A 272 18.82 8.65 5.84
N LYS A 273 18.17 7.67 5.21
CA LYS A 273 16.69 7.55 5.22
C LYS A 273 16.10 7.34 6.61
N TYR A 274 16.87 6.80 7.53
CA TYR A 274 16.41 6.42 8.87
C TYR A 274 16.86 7.41 9.95
N PHE A 275 17.96 8.12 9.72
CA PHE A 275 18.59 9.01 10.68
C PHE A 275 18.44 10.49 10.31
N ASP A 276 18.37 10.83 9.02
CA ASP A 276 18.10 12.19 8.56
C ASP A 276 16.59 12.42 8.40
N GLY A 277 16.00 13.07 9.41
CA GLY A 277 14.60 13.50 9.37
C GLY A 277 14.41 14.91 8.78
N ASN A 278 15.48 15.56 8.34
CA ASN A 278 15.41 16.93 7.86
C ASN A 278 14.90 16.97 6.41
N ARG A 279 13.65 17.38 6.23
CA ARG A 279 13.07 17.53 4.89
C ARG A 279 13.74 18.61 4.03
N PHE A 280 14.48 19.54 4.64
CA PHE A 280 15.08 20.67 3.92
C PHE A 280 16.44 20.34 3.32
N THR A 281 17.11 19.26 3.73
CA THR A 281 18.47 18.92 3.26
C THR A 281 18.48 18.14 1.95
N PHE A 282 17.37 17.51 1.58
CA PHE A 282 17.32 16.62 0.42
C PHE A 282 16.94 17.35 -0.88
N PHE A 283 17.80 17.29 -1.89
CA PHE A 283 17.65 18.06 -3.14
C PHE A 283 16.36 17.79 -3.94
N LEU A 284 15.67 16.66 -3.75
CA LEU A 284 14.40 16.39 -4.46
C LEU A 284 13.18 17.01 -3.79
N ASN A 285 13.18 17.10 -2.46
CA ASN A 285 11.98 17.45 -1.68
C ASN A 285 12.21 18.63 -0.70
N GLY A 286 13.43 19.15 -0.66
CA GLY A 286 13.87 20.20 0.25
C GLY A 286 13.97 21.57 -0.41
N THR A 287 14.26 22.57 0.42
CA THR A 287 14.42 23.97 -0.01
C THR A 287 15.86 24.30 -0.36
N THR A 288 16.76 23.32 -0.46
CA THR A 288 18.12 23.55 -0.93
C THR A 288 18.08 24.02 -2.38
N SER A 289 19.04 24.87 -2.75
CA SER A 289 19.26 25.23 -4.16
C SER A 289 19.31 23.94 -4.97
N TYR A 290 18.66 23.93 -6.14
CA TYR A 290 18.33 22.81 -7.06
C TYR A 290 19.41 21.73 -7.31
N ASN A 291 20.61 21.94 -6.78
CA ASN A 291 21.85 21.29 -7.11
C ASN A 291 22.62 20.81 -5.86
N SER A 292 22.18 21.10 -4.62
CA SER A 292 22.94 20.74 -3.40
C SER A 292 22.15 19.89 -2.41
N ASN A 293 22.82 18.91 -1.81
CA ASN A 293 22.30 18.16 -0.67
C ASN A 293 23.01 18.63 0.61
N GLY A 294 22.24 19.07 1.61
CA GLY A 294 22.76 19.57 2.88
C GLY A 294 22.87 18.52 3.99
N SER A 295 22.63 17.24 3.67
CA SER A 295 22.70 16.13 4.62
C SER A 295 24.13 15.65 4.78
N THR A 296 24.66 15.71 5.99
CA THR A 296 25.97 15.11 6.32
C THR A 296 25.96 13.58 6.33
N LEU A 297 24.77 12.97 6.24
CA LEU A 297 24.57 11.51 6.17
C LEU A 297 24.34 11.02 4.74
N LEU A 298 24.15 11.92 3.77
CA LEU A 298 24.07 11.53 2.36
C LEU A 298 25.45 11.64 1.72
N ASN A 299 26.20 10.55 1.72
CA ASN A 299 27.44 10.42 0.97
C ASN A 299 27.46 9.09 0.19
N ALA A 300 28.56 8.81 -0.51
CA ALA A 300 28.73 7.58 -1.29
C ALA A 300 29.08 6.34 -0.44
N ILE A 301 29.48 6.52 0.83
CA ILE A 301 30.07 5.49 1.71
C ILE A 301 29.18 5.05 2.88
N ASP A 302 28.22 5.88 3.32
CA ASP A 302 27.23 5.64 4.38
C ASP A 302 26.11 4.72 3.82
N ARG A 303 26.53 3.66 3.13
CA ARG A 303 25.75 2.67 2.40
C ARG A 303 26.47 1.33 2.46
N GLY A 304 25.70 0.26 2.48
CA GLY A 304 26.25 -1.08 2.51
C GLY A 304 25.35 -2.06 3.23
N SER A 305 25.94 -3.15 3.68
CA SER A 305 25.18 -4.20 4.35
C SER A 305 24.92 -3.81 5.79
N GLY A 306 23.66 -3.83 6.22
CA GLY A 306 23.32 -3.34 7.55
C GLY A 306 21.91 -3.65 7.99
N ALA A 307 21.65 -3.28 9.23
CA ALA A 307 20.35 -3.38 9.88
C ALA A 307 20.05 -2.13 10.71
N VAL A 308 18.79 -1.69 10.70
CA VAL A 308 18.30 -0.58 11.51
C VAL A 308 17.07 -1.05 12.27
N ALA A 309 17.09 -0.88 13.59
CA ALA A 309 15.95 -1.09 14.47
C ALA A 309 15.37 0.27 14.88
N ILE A 310 14.06 0.42 14.69
CA ILE A 310 13.31 1.64 15.02
C ILE A 310 12.29 1.25 16.08
N TRP A 311 12.43 1.80 17.28
CA TRP A 311 11.52 1.60 18.38
C TRP A 311 10.74 2.89 18.67
N THR A 312 9.42 2.82 18.51
CA THR A 312 8.51 3.89 18.91
C THR A 312 8.03 3.63 20.32
N ILE A 313 8.78 4.11 21.31
CA ILE A 313 8.51 3.94 22.75
C ILE A 313 7.19 4.62 23.13
N ALA A 314 6.98 5.83 22.61
CA ALA A 314 5.73 6.58 22.75
C ALA A 314 5.52 7.45 21.51
N LYS A 315 4.30 7.97 21.29
CA LYS A 315 4.02 8.87 20.15
C LYS A 315 5.04 10.01 19.98
N PRO A 316 5.55 10.66 21.06
CA PRO A 316 6.56 11.69 20.93
C PRO A 316 8.01 11.17 21.02
N LEU A 317 8.27 9.89 21.28
CA LEU A 317 9.61 9.38 21.56
C LEU A 317 9.94 8.17 20.66
N ARG A 318 10.89 8.38 19.76
CA ARG A 318 11.41 7.36 18.86
C ARG A 318 12.91 7.18 19.06
N LEU A 319 13.33 5.94 19.27
CA LEU A 319 14.73 5.53 19.27
C LEU A 319 15.02 4.77 17.98
N THR A 320 16.02 5.22 17.24
CA THR A 320 16.56 4.50 16.07
C THR A 320 17.97 4.06 16.41
N VAL A 321 18.26 2.77 16.25
CA VAL A 321 19.60 2.20 16.40
C VAL A 321 19.93 1.44 15.12
N GLY A 322 21.13 1.63 14.60
CA GLY A 322 21.54 0.95 13.38
C GLY A 322 22.98 0.49 13.43
N TYR A 323 23.23 -0.67 12.82
CA TYR A 323 24.54 -1.17 12.42
C TYR A 323 24.71 -1.12 10.88
N LEU A 324 25.81 -0.53 10.39
CA LEU A 324 26.16 -0.48 8.97
C LEU A 324 27.59 -0.97 8.75
N ALA A 325 27.76 -2.00 7.93
CA ALA A 325 29.04 -2.28 7.29
C ALA A 325 29.10 -1.45 5.99
N GLU A 326 29.86 -0.36 6.03
CA GLU A 326 30.01 0.55 4.90
C GLU A 326 30.74 -0.12 3.73
N ASN A 327 30.37 0.28 2.52
CA ASN A 327 30.92 -0.25 1.28
C ASN A 327 31.39 0.89 0.38
N VAL A 328 32.62 0.78 -0.12
CA VAL A 328 33.23 1.76 -1.03
C VAL A 328 33.06 1.40 -2.50
N GLU A 329 32.25 0.39 -2.84
CA GLU A 329 32.02 -0.08 -4.22
C GLU A 329 31.53 1.00 -5.20
N PHE A 330 31.09 2.17 -4.73
CA PHE A 330 30.67 3.29 -5.57
C PHE A 330 31.72 4.40 -5.67
N LEU A 331 32.83 4.28 -4.94
CA LEU A 331 33.95 5.20 -5.06
C LEU A 331 34.78 4.80 -6.28
N ASN A 332 35.14 5.78 -7.10
CA ASN A 332 36.05 5.58 -8.22
C ASN A 332 37.38 5.02 -7.69
N PRO A 333 37.88 3.86 -8.16
CA PRO A 333 39.18 3.32 -7.76
C PRO A 333 40.34 4.29 -8.03
N ALA A 334 40.20 5.16 -9.04
CA ALA A 334 41.17 6.22 -9.35
C ALA A 334 41.24 7.32 -8.26
N ALA A 335 40.30 7.34 -7.30
CA ALA A 335 40.38 8.18 -6.11
C ALA A 335 41.45 7.70 -5.10
N GLY A 336 42.11 6.56 -5.33
CA GLY A 336 43.11 5.99 -4.42
C GLY A 336 42.52 5.43 -3.13
N LEU A 337 41.20 5.38 -3.02
CA LEU A 337 40.47 4.84 -1.89
C LEU A 337 40.37 3.33 -2.05
N THR A 338 41.28 2.60 -1.41
CA THR A 338 41.21 1.14 -1.33
C THR A 338 39.96 0.70 -0.57
N PRO A 339 39.35 -0.46 -0.88
CA PRO A 339 38.34 -1.08 -0.04
C PRO A 339 38.95 -1.52 1.29
N GLN A 340 39.17 -0.57 2.19
CA GLN A 340 39.35 -0.89 3.59
C GLN A 340 37.97 -1.19 4.17
N VAL A 341 37.90 -2.26 4.96
CA VAL A 341 36.75 -2.56 5.81
C VAL A 341 36.58 -1.36 6.74
N ILE A 342 35.68 -0.44 6.39
CA ILE A 342 35.36 0.67 7.28
C ILE A 342 34.64 0.05 8.49
N PRO A 343 35.08 0.33 9.74
CA PRO A 343 34.48 -0.26 10.92
C PRO A 343 33.00 0.04 10.96
N ALA A 344 32.22 -0.97 11.35
CA ALA A 344 30.79 -0.83 11.34
C ALA A 344 30.34 0.29 12.29
N MET A 345 29.57 1.23 11.76
CA MET A 345 29.12 2.39 12.53
C MET A 345 27.80 2.09 13.22
N VAL A 346 27.77 2.37 14.52
CA VAL A 346 26.55 2.38 15.31
C VAL A 346 25.99 3.79 15.32
N TYR A 347 24.85 3.98 14.68
CA TYR A 347 24.12 5.24 14.71
C TYR A 347 22.98 5.12 15.71
N SER A 348 22.84 6.12 16.58
CA SER A 348 21.68 6.23 17.46
C SER A 348 21.06 7.61 17.34
N THR A 349 19.72 7.65 17.21
CA THR A 349 18.96 8.90 17.24
C THR A 349 17.76 8.80 18.15
N VAL A 350 17.60 9.83 18.99
CA VAL A 350 16.37 10.07 19.75
C VAL A 350 15.65 11.26 19.12
N GLN A 351 14.41 11.06 18.69
CA GLN A 351 13.56 12.11 18.15
C GLN A 351 12.40 12.39 19.10
N THR A 352 12.23 13.67 19.42
CA THR A 352 11.11 14.18 20.22
C THR A 352 10.12 14.98 19.37
N ARG A 353 8.87 15.14 19.85
CA ARG A 353 7.79 15.88 19.14
C ARG A 353 8.18 17.29 18.66
N SER A 354 9.18 17.91 19.29
CA SER A 354 9.73 19.23 18.95
C SER A 354 10.70 19.25 17.78
N ARG A 355 10.81 18.16 16.99
CA ARG A 355 11.74 18.02 15.84
C ARG A 355 13.23 18.14 16.19
N LEU A 356 13.58 18.15 17.49
CA LEU A 356 14.95 17.98 17.94
C LEU A 356 15.35 16.51 17.78
N SER A 357 16.34 16.26 16.92
CA SER A 357 16.99 14.97 16.71
C SER A 357 18.44 15.06 17.17
N TRP A 358 18.84 14.17 18.07
CA TRP A 358 20.23 14.02 18.50
C TRP A 358 20.77 12.77 17.84
N THR A 359 21.76 12.90 16.95
CA THR A 359 22.38 11.76 16.26
C THR A 359 23.82 11.61 16.75
N SER A 360 24.15 10.48 17.34
CA SER A 360 25.53 10.14 17.72
C SER A 360 26.19 9.34 16.60
N ARG A 361 27.33 9.82 16.09
CA ARG A 361 28.23 9.09 15.19
C ARG A 361 29.58 8.89 15.91
N PRO A 362 30.15 7.68 15.98
CA PRO A 362 31.55 7.51 16.38
C PRO A 362 32.48 8.19 15.36
N PRO A 363 33.66 8.71 15.75
CA PRO A 363 34.59 9.33 14.82
C PRO A 363 34.96 8.33 13.71
N THR A 364 34.79 8.74 12.46
CA THR A 364 35.29 8.01 11.30
C THR A 364 36.82 7.95 11.37
N PRO A 365 37.45 6.78 11.11
CA PRO A 365 38.87 6.78 10.77
C PRO A 365 39.07 7.73 9.58
N SER A 366 40.07 8.61 9.67
CA SER A 366 40.45 9.44 8.54
C SER A 366 40.74 8.54 7.34
N ILE A 367 39.93 8.64 6.29
CA ILE A 367 40.21 8.00 5.00
C ILE A 367 41.28 8.80 4.23
N TYR A 368 41.70 9.95 4.78
CA TYR A 368 42.83 10.74 4.33
C TYR A 368 44.05 10.37 5.19
N GLY A 369 44.82 9.40 4.71
CA GLY A 369 46.18 9.12 5.19
C GLY A 369 47.19 9.86 4.34
#